data_AF-A0AAE1B637-F1
#
_entry.id   AF-A0AAE1B637-F1
#
_cell.length_a   1.000
_cell.length_b   1.000
_cell.length_c   1.000
_cell.angle_alpha   90.00
_cell.angle_beta   90.00
_cell.angle_gamma   90.00
#
_symmetry.space_group_name_H-M   'P 1'
#
loop_
_entity.id
_entity.type
_entity.pdbx_description
1 polymer ?
#
loop_
_entity_poly.entity_id
_entity_poly.type
_entity_poly.pdbx_seq_one_letter_code
_entity_poly.pdbx_strand_id
1 'polypeptide(L)'
;MSLQRSIPELYDRPSCVPSLPAAWVAPLSRSFFNPERQLAQMDHDMQRMASEMRRMFTDVQHLVPVDSSPEGWRVKENYHLDNPVHHDRSSGRQMFRLQFDVRQFKPEEIYVKTVGNQLEVHAKHGEKGDGKSVHREYHRIYTLPKDLNPEALVSKLNRDGVLSIEAPLPVSEHRDHLIPITHE
;
A
#
# COMPACT_ATOMS: atom_id res chain seq x y z
N MET A 1 -56.89 53.41 -1.07
CA MET A 1 -55.60 53.74 -0.42
C MET A 1 -54.51 53.69 -1.49
N SER A 2 -53.61 54.67 -1.48
CA SER A 2 -52.28 54.71 -2.15
C SER A 2 -52.15 54.40 -3.66
N LEU A 3 -51.89 55.46 -4.44
CA LEU A 3 -51.16 55.39 -5.71
C LEU A 3 -49.67 55.06 -5.46
N GLN A 4 -48.97 54.51 -6.48
CA GLN A 4 -47.78 55.10 -7.15
C GLN A 4 -47.21 54.06 -8.18
N ARG A 5 -47.07 54.39 -9.48
CA ARG A 5 -45.94 55.09 -10.17
C ARG A 5 -44.65 54.23 -10.24
N SER A 6 -43.90 54.10 -11.35
CA SER A 6 -43.83 54.88 -12.61
C SER A 6 -43.36 54.07 -13.84
N ILE A 7 -43.51 54.69 -15.02
CA ILE A 7 -43.07 54.35 -16.40
C ILE A 7 -42.10 55.50 -16.83
N PRO A 8 -40.98 55.34 -17.59
CA PRO A 8 -40.89 54.64 -18.89
C PRO A 8 -39.61 53.84 -19.25
N GLU A 9 -39.72 53.07 -20.34
CA GLU A 9 -38.70 52.67 -21.33
C GLU A 9 -38.50 53.82 -22.35
N LEU A 10 -37.29 54.31 -22.66
CA LEU A 10 -37.08 55.22 -23.81
C LEU A 10 -35.61 55.40 -24.30
N TYR A 11 -35.42 55.12 -25.60
CA TYR A 11 -34.55 55.78 -26.61
C TYR A 11 -33.00 55.81 -26.54
N ASP A 12 -32.40 55.02 -27.44
CA ASP A 12 -31.83 55.42 -28.75
C ASP A 12 -30.81 56.60 -28.87
N ARG A 13 -29.63 56.28 -29.45
CA ARG A 13 -28.63 57.16 -30.14
C ARG A 13 -27.87 58.24 -29.34
N PRO A 14 -26.77 58.80 -29.89
CA PRO A 14 -25.71 58.15 -30.68
C PRO A 14 -24.29 58.52 -30.17
N SER A 15 -23.27 57.99 -30.87
CA SER A 15 -21.85 58.37 -30.84
C SER A 15 -21.49 59.79 -30.35
N CYS A 16 -20.63 59.87 -29.32
CA CYS A 16 -19.61 60.91 -29.25
C CYS A 16 -18.40 60.44 -28.43
N VAL A 17 -17.19 60.50 -29.01
CA VAL A 17 -15.94 60.12 -28.35
C VAL A 17 -15.13 61.38 -28.05
N PRO A 18 -14.91 61.76 -26.78
CA PRO A 18 -13.88 62.71 -26.42
C PRO A 18 -12.55 61.95 -26.26
N SER A 19 -11.62 62.19 -27.18
CA SER A 19 -10.26 61.65 -27.10
C SER A 19 -9.50 62.25 -25.91
N LEU A 20 -9.10 61.41 -24.96
CA LEU A 20 -8.22 61.80 -23.85
C LEU A 20 -6.76 61.94 -24.32
N PRO A 21 -5.96 62.86 -23.75
CA PRO A 21 -4.59 63.11 -24.17
C PRO A 21 -3.65 61.93 -23.87
N ALA A 22 -2.61 61.78 -24.70
CA ALA A 22 -1.74 60.60 -24.80
C ALA A 22 -0.86 60.29 -23.56
N ALA A 23 -1.08 60.94 -22.41
CA ALA A 23 -0.33 60.74 -21.17
C ALA A 23 -1.00 59.80 -20.15
N TRP A 24 -2.22 59.29 -20.43
CA TRP A 24 -3.01 58.46 -19.50
C TRP A 24 -3.22 57.01 -19.96
N VAL A 25 -2.48 56.54 -20.97
CA VAL A 25 -2.38 55.11 -21.25
C VAL A 25 -1.25 54.53 -20.41
N ALA A 26 -1.59 53.85 -19.31
CA ALA A 26 -0.61 53.14 -18.51
C ALA A 26 0.14 52.11 -19.38
N PRO A 27 1.49 52.06 -19.33
CA PRO A 27 2.23 51.10 -20.13
C PRO A 27 1.89 49.69 -19.67
N LEU A 28 1.52 48.83 -20.63
CA LEU A 28 1.50 47.38 -20.46
C LEU A 28 2.92 46.88 -20.20
N SER A 29 3.36 46.95 -18.95
CA SER A 29 4.64 46.41 -18.51
C SER A 29 4.58 44.88 -18.56
N ARG A 30 4.97 44.34 -19.72
CA ARG A 30 5.36 42.94 -19.89
C ARG A 30 6.27 42.52 -18.74
N SER A 31 5.80 41.65 -17.86
CA SER A 31 6.64 41.07 -16.80
C SER A 31 6.16 39.68 -16.39
N PHE A 32 6.80 38.70 -17.03
CA PHE A 32 7.27 37.46 -16.41
C PHE A 32 6.26 36.53 -15.72
N PHE A 33 5.39 35.92 -16.53
CA PHE A 33 5.16 34.48 -16.37
C PHE A 33 5.10 33.84 -17.77
N ASN A 34 6.12 33.05 -18.13
CA ASN A 34 6.08 32.23 -19.34
C ASN A 34 5.87 30.77 -18.89
N PRO A 35 4.60 30.28 -18.84
CA PRO A 35 4.28 28.99 -18.26
C PRO A 35 4.92 27.83 -19.04
N GLU A 36 5.09 27.96 -20.36
CA GLU A 36 5.73 26.93 -21.19
C GLU A 36 7.19 26.71 -20.81
N ARG A 37 7.93 27.78 -20.48
CA ARG A 37 9.33 27.65 -20.01
C ARG A 37 9.42 27.03 -18.63
N GLN A 38 8.47 27.32 -17.75
CA GLN A 38 8.43 26.71 -16.41
C GLN A 38 8.04 25.23 -16.48
N LEU A 39 7.05 24.88 -17.32
CA LEU A 39 6.70 23.48 -17.60
C LEU A 39 7.86 22.71 -18.23
N ALA A 40 8.56 23.29 -19.21
CA ALA A 40 9.74 22.67 -19.81
C ALA A 40 10.89 22.51 -18.81
N GLN A 41 11.08 23.46 -17.89
CA GLN A 41 12.08 23.35 -16.84
C GLN A 41 11.70 22.32 -15.77
N MET A 42 10.43 22.28 -15.35
CA MET A 42 9.90 21.26 -14.44
C MET A 42 9.95 19.85 -15.05
N ASP A 43 9.67 19.69 -16.35
CA ASP A 43 9.80 18.41 -17.04
C ASP A 43 11.27 17.99 -17.14
N HIS A 44 12.19 18.93 -17.42
CA HIS A 44 13.63 18.65 -17.42
C HIS A 44 14.15 18.25 -16.02
N ASP A 45 13.71 18.96 -14.97
CA ASP A 45 14.06 18.66 -13.59
C ASP A 45 13.42 17.34 -13.12
N MET A 46 12.18 17.04 -13.52
CA MET A 46 11.51 15.76 -13.27
C MET A 46 12.18 14.61 -14.00
N GLN A 47 12.59 14.78 -15.26
CA GLN A 47 13.34 13.78 -16.03
C GLN A 47 14.73 13.55 -15.43
N ARG A 48 15.41 14.61 -14.99
CA ARG A 48 16.68 14.51 -14.27
C ARG A 48 16.49 13.76 -12.95
N MET A 49 15.54 14.16 -12.12
CA MET A 49 15.22 13.52 -10.85
C MET A 49 14.79 12.06 -11.06
N ALA A 50 14.03 11.76 -12.10
CA ALA A 50 13.67 10.40 -12.49
C ALA A 50 14.89 9.60 -12.97
N SER A 51 15.87 10.23 -13.65
CA SER A 51 17.12 9.55 -14.05
C SER A 51 18.05 9.28 -12.87
N GLU A 52 18.13 10.21 -11.91
CA GLU A 52 18.91 10.07 -10.67
C GLU A 52 18.25 9.04 -9.75
N MET A 53 16.93 9.11 -9.57
CA MET A 53 16.12 8.11 -8.86
C MET A 53 16.22 6.73 -9.54
N ARG A 54 16.18 6.65 -10.88
CA ARG A 54 16.35 5.38 -11.61
C ARG A 54 17.76 4.80 -11.45
N ARG A 55 18.81 5.64 -11.37
CA ARG A 55 20.17 5.19 -11.04
C ARG A 55 20.24 4.64 -9.61
N MET A 56 19.76 5.39 -8.61
CA MET A 56 19.67 4.89 -7.23
C MET A 56 18.84 3.61 -7.13
N PHE A 57 17.72 3.53 -7.86
CA PHE A 57 16.86 2.35 -7.93
C PHE A 57 17.58 1.16 -8.58
N THR A 58 18.45 1.38 -9.57
CA THR A 58 19.26 0.33 -10.21
C THR A 58 20.36 -0.18 -9.27
N ASP A 59 21.04 0.74 -8.55
CA ASP A 59 22.06 0.37 -7.56
C ASP A 59 21.45 -0.37 -6.35
N VAL A 60 20.21 -0.06 -6.01
CA VAL A 60 19.41 -0.68 -4.93
C VAL A 60 18.66 -1.94 -5.42
N GLN A 61 18.43 -2.13 -6.72
CA GLN A 61 17.74 -3.29 -7.30
C GLN A 61 18.46 -4.63 -7.08
N HIS A 62 19.78 -4.61 -6.83
CA HIS A 62 20.52 -5.80 -6.42
C HIS A 62 20.42 -6.09 -4.92
N LEU A 63 19.85 -5.18 -4.12
CA LEU A 63 19.72 -5.28 -2.67
C LEU A 63 18.27 -5.53 -2.21
N VAL A 64 17.27 -5.15 -3.00
CA VAL A 64 15.85 -5.47 -2.77
C VAL A 64 15.18 -6.05 -4.02
N PRO A 65 14.52 -7.22 -3.92
CA PRO A 65 13.65 -7.73 -4.98
C PRO A 65 12.48 -6.78 -5.28
N VAL A 66 11.91 -6.91 -6.48
CA VAL A 66 10.87 -6.03 -7.00
C VAL A 66 9.54 -6.11 -6.22
N ASP A 67 9.30 -5.11 -5.36
CA ASP A 67 8.02 -4.41 -5.17
C ASP A 67 8.29 -3.16 -4.30
N SER A 68 8.40 -1.98 -4.91
CA SER A 68 8.88 -0.76 -4.23
C SER A 68 7.75 0.12 -3.70
N SER A 69 6.69 -0.50 -3.18
CA SER A 69 5.76 0.18 -2.26
C SER A 69 6.08 -0.23 -0.81
N PRO A 70 6.26 0.73 0.13
CA PRO A 70 6.32 0.43 1.57
C PRO A 70 5.08 -0.31 2.07
N GLU A 71 3.95 -0.20 1.36
CA GLU A 71 2.72 -0.92 1.67
C GLU A 71 2.59 -2.25 0.92
N GLY A 72 3.28 -2.44 -0.21
CA GLY A 72 3.15 -3.64 -1.05
C GLY A 72 3.49 -4.95 -0.31
N TRP A 73 4.64 -4.98 0.38
CA TRP A 73 5.07 -6.11 1.21
C TRP A 73 4.16 -6.32 2.42
N ARG A 74 3.82 -5.23 3.13
CA ARG A 74 2.95 -5.26 4.31
C ARG A 74 1.55 -5.79 4.02
N VAL A 75 1.03 -5.50 2.83
CA VAL A 75 -0.33 -5.85 2.43
C VAL A 75 -0.42 -7.30 1.93
N LYS A 76 0.51 -7.76 1.07
CA LYS A 76 0.49 -9.14 0.56
C LYS A 76 0.71 -10.22 1.63
N GLU A 77 1.61 -9.99 2.60
CA GLU A 77 1.88 -10.97 3.65
C GLU A 77 0.71 -11.17 4.61
N ASN A 78 -0.12 -10.15 4.84
CA ASN A 78 -1.15 -10.20 5.87
C ASN A 78 -2.39 -11.00 5.45
N TYR A 79 -2.80 -10.97 4.17
CA TYR A 79 -4.05 -11.60 3.70
C TYR A 79 -4.15 -13.12 3.95
N HIS A 80 -3.02 -13.83 4.13
CA HIS A 80 -2.99 -15.26 4.47
C HIS A 80 -2.86 -15.55 5.98
N LEU A 81 -2.74 -14.51 6.82
CA LEU A 81 -2.79 -14.61 8.28
C LEU A 81 -4.20 -14.31 8.82
N ASP A 82 -5.01 -13.57 8.05
CA ASP A 82 -6.30 -13.02 8.47
C ASP A 82 -7.45 -14.04 8.58
N ASN A 83 -7.30 -15.24 7.99
CA ASN A 83 -8.22 -16.36 8.23
C ASN A 83 -7.47 -17.70 8.30
N PRO A 84 -6.97 -18.10 9.47
CA PRO A 84 -6.14 -19.30 9.62
C PRO A 84 -6.95 -20.60 9.69
N VAL A 85 -8.28 -20.54 9.83
CA VAL A 85 -9.13 -21.73 10.00
C VAL A 85 -9.96 -21.96 8.75
N HIS A 86 -9.84 -23.15 8.18
CA HIS A 86 -10.57 -23.57 6.99
C HIS A 86 -11.25 -24.91 7.24
N HIS A 87 -12.44 -25.08 6.67
CA HIS A 87 -13.14 -26.37 6.69
C HIS A 87 -12.67 -27.21 5.50
N ASP A 88 -12.03 -28.34 5.77
CA ASP A 88 -11.62 -29.28 4.72
C ASP A 88 -12.85 -30.06 4.24
N ARG A 89 -13.32 -29.72 3.03
CA ARG A 89 -14.48 -30.36 2.39
C ARG A 89 -14.28 -31.86 2.13
N SER A 90 -13.05 -32.38 2.16
CA SER A 90 -12.76 -33.79 1.91
C SER A 90 -12.82 -34.66 3.16
N SER A 91 -12.32 -34.19 4.30
CA SER A 91 -12.37 -34.90 5.59
C SER A 91 -13.53 -34.47 6.50
N GLY A 92 -14.20 -33.35 6.20
CA GLY A 92 -15.23 -32.74 7.05
C GLY A 92 -14.69 -32.11 8.34
N ARG A 93 -13.35 -32.01 8.48
CA ARG A 93 -12.68 -31.49 9.69
C ARG A 93 -12.26 -30.04 9.51
N GLN A 94 -12.15 -29.32 10.62
CA GLN A 94 -11.51 -28.01 10.63
C GLN A 94 -9.98 -28.19 10.57
N MET A 95 -9.32 -27.35 9.78
CA MET A 95 -7.89 -27.35 9.55
C MET A 95 -7.36 -25.95 9.84
N PHE A 96 -6.33 -25.86 10.67
CA PHE A 96 -5.54 -24.66 10.83
C PHE A 96 -4.48 -24.61 9.73
N ARG A 97 -4.31 -23.47 9.07
CA ARG A 97 -3.26 -23.20 8.08
C ARG A 97 -2.83 -21.74 8.12
N LEU A 98 -1.53 -21.50 8.21
CA LEU A 98 -0.90 -20.22 7.96
C LEU A 98 0.06 -20.33 6.78
N GLN A 99 0.26 -19.21 6.06
CA GLN A 99 1.25 -19.12 4.99
C GLN A 99 2.11 -17.86 5.15
N PHE A 100 3.41 -18.03 4.93
CA PHE A 100 4.42 -16.99 5.09
C PHE A 100 5.27 -16.92 3.81
N ASP A 101 5.44 -15.74 3.23
CA ASP A 101 6.34 -15.52 2.10
C ASP A 101 7.77 -15.38 2.60
N VAL A 102 8.62 -16.35 2.27
CA VAL A 102 10.02 -16.42 2.71
C VAL A 102 10.97 -16.59 1.51
N ARG A 103 10.52 -16.21 0.30
CA ARG A 103 11.26 -16.31 -0.98
C ARG A 103 12.66 -15.70 -0.97
N GLN A 104 12.95 -14.77 -0.08
CA GLN A 104 14.24 -14.08 0.02
C GLN A 104 15.28 -14.82 0.86
N PHE A 105 14.92 -15.99 1.42
CA PHE A 105 15.74 -16.78 2.33
C PHE A 105 15.90 -18.22 1.81
N LYS A 106 17.03 -18.84 2.13
CA LYS A 106 17.25 -20.27 1.85
C LYS A 106 16.50 -21.13 2.89
N PRO A 107 16.15 -22.39 2.57
CA PRO A 107 15.51 -23.30 3.54
C PRO A 107 16.27 -23.42 4.86
N GLU A 108 17.60 -23.38 4.82
CA GLU A 108 18.49 -23.51 5.98
C GLU A 108 18.62 -22.20 6.80
N GLU A 109 18.18 -21.07 6.23
CA GLU A 109 18.15 -19.75 6.88
C GLU A 109 16.83 -19.50 7.62
N ILE A 110 15.85 -20.40 7.49
CA ILE A 110 14.49 -20.30 8.06
C ILE A 110 14.37 -21.22 9.27
N TYR A 111 13.77 -20.68 10.33
CA TYR A 111 13.54 -21.36 11.60
C TYR A 111 12.09 -21.19 12.05
N VAL A 112 11.51 -22.28 12.56
CA VAL A 112 10.13 -22.36 13.02
C VAL A 112 10.11 -23.05 14.38
N LYS A 113 9.43 -22.47 15.36
CA LYS A 113 9.22 -23.08 16.69
C LYS A 113 7.87 -22.67 17.27
N THR A 114 7.41 -23.44 18.25
CA THR A 114 6.33 -23.04 19.16
C THR A 114 6.89 -22.67 20.52
N VAL A 115 6.44 -21.55 21.10
CA VAL A 115 6.79 -21.09 22.46
C VAL A 115 5.50 -20.82 23.20
N GLY A 116 5.14 -21.68 24.17
CA GLY A 116 3.84 -21.61 24.83
C GLY A 116 2.69 -21.77 23.81
N ASN A 117 1.82 -20.76 23.72
CA ASN A 117 0.73 -20.71 22.73
C ASN A 117 1.08 -19.87 21.48
N GLN A 118 2.35 -19.58 21.22
CA GLN A 118 2.78 -18.79 20.07
C GLN A 118 3.59 -19.64 19.08
N LEU A 119 3.31 -19.47 17.80
CA LEU A 119 4.14 -19.92 16.68
C LEU A 119 5.05 -18.78 16.27
N GLU A 120 6.36 -19.03 16.23
CA GLU A 120 7.37 -18.07 15.81
C GLU A 120 8.05 -18.56 14.53
N VAL A 121 8.01 -17.72 13.49
CA VAL A 121 8.71 -17.91 12.22
C VAL A 121 9.79 -16.84 12.13
N HIS A 122 11.03 -17.26 11.99
CA HIS A 122 12.20 -16.39 11.93
C HIS A 122 13.09 -16.79 10.75
N ALA A 123 13.59 -15.84 9.98
CA ALA A 123 14.58 -16.13 8.94
C ALA A 123 15.66 -15.05 8.90
N LYS A 124 16.92 -15.47 8.72
CA LYS A 124 18.09 -14.58 8.74
C LYS A 124 19.05 -14.90 7.60
N HIS A 125 19.24 -13.92 6.72
CA HIS A 125 20.17 -13.99 5.61
C HIS A 125 21.25 -12.91 5.76
N GLY A 126 22.51 -13.29 5.54
CA GLY A 126 23.65 -12.40 5.59
C GLY A 126 24.69 -12.76 4.53
N GLU A 127 24.96 -11.84 3.62
CA GLU A 127 25.96 -11.97 2.57
C GLU A 127 26.99 -10.82 2.66
N LYS A 128 28.27 -11.13 2.43
CA LYS A 128 29.36 -10.16 2.31
C LYS A 128 30.14 -10.46 1.04
N GLY A 129 30.19 -9.48 0.14
CA GLY A 129 31.05 -9.48 -1.04
C GLY A 129 32.04 -8.32 -1.01
N ASP A 130 32.80 -8.16 -2.08
CA ASP A 130 33.84 -7.13 -2.17
C ASP A 130 33.22 -5.72 -2.21
N GLY A 131 33.26 -5.05 -1.05
CA GLY A 131 32.75 -3.68 -0.87
C GLY A 131 31.22 -3.56 -0.69
N LYS A 132 30.48 -4.67 -0.63
CA LYS A 132 29.01 -4.68 -0.41
C LYS A 132 28.61 -5.75 0.59
N SER A 133 27.64 -5.45 1.47
CA SER A 133 27.03 -6.43 2.35
C SER A 133 25.50 -6.35 2.29
N VAL A 134 24.85 -7.50 2.40
CA VAL A 134 23.40 -7.66 2.36
C VAL A 134 22.98 -8.35 3.64
N HIS A 135 22.05 -7.78 4.39
CA HIS A 135 21.44 -8.44 5.56
C HIS A 135 19.93 -8.33 5.43
N ARG A 136 19.22 -9.44 5.66
CA ARG A 136 17.76 -9.50 5.68
C ARG A 136 17.32 -10.31 6.90
N GLU A 137 16.27 -9.85 7.56
CA GLU A 137 15.66 -10.52 8.70
C GLU A 137 14.15 -10.49 8.55
N TYR A 138 13.51 -11.65 8.72
CA TYR A 138 12.07 -11.82 8.74
C TYR A 138 11.67 -12.39 10.08
N HIS A 139 10.72 -11.78 10.78
CA HIS A 139 10.21 -12.26 12.05
C HIS A 139 8.71 -12.06 12.13
N ARG A 140 7.96 -13.15 12.32
CA ARG A 140 6.53 -13.12 12.58
C ARG A 140 6.20 -14.05 13.74
N ILE A 141 5.35 -13.57 14.65
CA ILE A 141 4.79 -14.33 15.75
C ILE A 141 3.27 -14.40 15.53
N TYR A 142 2.71 -15.60 15.69
CA TYR A 142 1.28 -15.86 15.59
C TYR A 142 0.76 -16.54 16.86
N THR A 143 -0.33 -16.04 17.43
CA THR A 143 -0.96 -16.66 18.61
C THR A 143 -1.84 -17.83 18.16
N LEU A 144 -1.47 -19.05 18.54
CA LEU A 144 -2.20 -20.27 18.19
C LEU A 144 -3.58 -20.32 18.89
N PRO A 145 -4.61 -20.89 18.25
CA PRO A 145 -5.88 -21.22 18.90
C PRO A 145 -5.64 -22.11 20.13
N LYS A 146 -6.44 -21.93 21.19
CA LYS A 146 -6.29 -22.69 22.45
C LYS A 146 -6.42 -24.20 22.28
N ASP A 147 -7.23 -24.63 21.33
CA ASP A 147 -7.58 -26.03 21.08
C ASP A 147 -6.66 -26.70 20.05
N LEU A 148 -5.68 -25.97 19.50
CA LEU A 148 -4.70 -26.51 18.56
C LEU A 148 -3.59 -27.26 19.30
N ASN A 149 -3.36 -28.53 18.94
CA ASN A 149 -2.20 -29.29 19.43
C ASN A 149 -0.93 -28.82 18.69
N PRO A 150 0.07 -28.21 19.37
CA PRO A 150 1.29 -27.76 18.71
C PRO A 150 2.13 -28.92 18.15
N GLU A 151 2.05 -30.12 18.72
CA GLU A 151 2.77 -31.31 18.20
C GLU A 151 2.20 -31.83 16.87
N ALA A 152 0.98 -31.41 16.52
CA ALA A 152 0.33 -31.76 15.25
C ALA A 152 0.64 -30.79 14.11
N LEU A 153 1.46 -29.74 14.35
CA LEU A 153 1.87 -28.77 13.34
C LEU A 153 2.89 -29.40 12.37
N VAL A 154 2.59 -29.29 11.07
CA VAL A 154 3.46 -29.70 9.98
C VAL A 154 3.83 -28.47 9.15
N SER A 155 5.12 -28.25 8.94
CA SER A 155 5.66 -27.18 8.08
C SER A 155 6.07 -27.73 6.72
N LYS A 156 5.79 -26.97 5.65
CA LYS A 156 6.13 -27.30 4.26
C LYS A 156 6.52 -26.03 3.50
N LEU A 157 7.73 -25.98 2.97
CA LEU A 157 8.18 -24.92 2.06
C LEU A 157 7.99 -25.37 0.61
N ASN A 158 7.27 -24.59 -0.20
CA ASN A 158 7.09 -24.89 -1.62
C ASN A 158 8.20 -24.26 -2.49
N ARG A 159 8.20 -24.58 -3.80
CA ARG A 159 9.19 -24.04 -4.77
C ARG A 159 9.04 -22.55 -5.00
N ASP A 160 7.85 -22.01 -4.75
CA ASP A 160 7.54 -20.58 -4.84
C ASP A 160 7.92 -19.83 -3.56
N GLY A 161 8.69 -20.45 -2.64
CA GLY A 161 9.19 -19.86 -1.40
C GLY A 161 8.11 -19.47 -0.38
N VAL A 162 6.92 -20.07 -0.47
CA VAL A 162 5.85 -19.93 0.52
C VAL A 162 5.95 -21.07 1.52
N LEU A 163 6.21 -20.72 2.78
CA LEU A 163 6.17 -21.62 3.93
C LEU A 163 4.72 -21.76 4.39
N SER A 164 4.15 -22.95 4.27
CA SER A 164 2.85 -23.29 4.86
C SER A 164 3.04 -24.05 6.16
N ILE A 165 2.28 -23.69 7.19
CA ILE A 165 2.26 -24.38 8.49
C ILE A 165 0.80 -24.76 8.78
N GLU A 166 0.53 -26.05 8.96
CA GLU A 166 -0.84 -26.57 9.08
C GLU A 166 -0.98 -27.63 10.17
N ALA A 167 -2.15 -27.71 10.80
CA ALA A 167 -2.51 -28.73 11.79
C ALA A 167 -4.03 -29.00 11.78
N PRO A 168 -4.47 -30.26 11.99
CA PRO A 168 -5.88 -30.54 12.20
C PRO A 168 -6.34 -29.89 13.52
N LEU A 169 -7.49 -29.22 13.48
CA LEU A 169 -8.16 -28.76 14.70
C LEU A 169 -9.08 -29.88 15.22
N PRO A 170 -9.26 -29.98 16.56
CA PRO A 170 -10.26 -30.87 17.11
C PRO A 170 -11.66 -30.51 16.59
N VAL A 171 -12.54 -31.50 16.48
CA VAL A 171 -13.93 -31.26 16.10
C VAL A 171 -14.63 -30.56 17.26
N SER A 172 -14.75 -29.24 17.16
CA SER A 172 -15.55 -28.45 18.08
C SER A 172 -17.02 -28.46 17.64
N GLU A 173 -17.89 -28.95 18.52
CA GLU A 173 -19.36 -28.92 18.40
C GLU A 173 -19.89 -27.48 18.58
N HIS A 174 -19.39 -26.53 17.79
CA HIS A 174 -19.90 -25.17 17.75
C HIS A 174 -21.25 -25.17 17.04
N ARG A 175 -22.33 -25.05 17.84
CA ARG A 175 -23.66 -24.77 17.30
C ARG A 175 -23.71 -23.32 16.85
N ASP A 176 -24.23 -23.09 15.64
CA ASP A 176 -24.53 -21.75 15.15
C ASP A 176 -25.45 -21.03 16.15
N HIS A 177 -25.02 -19.86 16.62
CA HIS A 177 -25.83 -19.00 17.48
C HIS A 177 -26.08 -17.68 16.78
N LEU A 178 -27.36 -17.36 16.55
CA LEU A 178 -27.78 -16.11 15.94
C LEU A 178 -27.56 -14.96 16.95
N ILE A 179 -26.65 -14.06 16.64
CA ILE A 179 -26.41 -12.84 17.42
C ILE A 179 -27.44 -11.80 16.98
N PRO A 180 -28.39 -11.37 17.85
CA PRO A 180 -29.36 -10.35 17.48
C PRO A 180 -28.69 -8.99 17.35
N ILE A 181 -28.99 -8.27 16.27
CA ILE A 181 -28.54 -6.89 16.07
C ILE A 181 -29.53 -5.95 16.79
N THR A 182 -29.04 -5.25 17.80
CA THR A 182 -29.78 -4.20 18.51
C THR A 182 -29.29 -2.82 18.08
N HIS A 183 -30.21 -1.90 17.82
CA HIS A 183 -29.91 -0.47 17.64
C HIS A 183 -30.15 0.26 18.97
N GLU A 184 -29.20 1.12 19.35
CA GLU A 184 -29.38 2.17 20.38
C GLU A 184 -29.77 3.51 19.71
#